data_AF-A0A2H0ZVV0-F1
#
_entry.id   AF-A0A2H0ZVV0-F1
#
_cell.length_a   1.000
_cell.length_b   1.000
_cell.length_c   1.000
_cell.angle_alpha   90.00
_cell.angle_beta   90.00
_cell.angle_gamma   90.00
#
_symmetry.space_group_name_H-M   'P 1'
#
loop_
_entity.id
_entity.type
_entity.pdbx_description
1 polymer ?
#
loop_
_entity_poly.entity_id
_entity_poly.type
_entity_poly.pdbx_seq_one_letter_code
_entity_poly.pdbx_strand_id
1 'polypeptide(L)'
;MSNILNVLNPPPSRPLSDEECLPCTAVQSAVCLGGGGYFLSSLPFKGKNGVVDLKKHPVWFQRGVRGVGIGLVALGMYRLGEVVQIYGKKHWL
;
A
#
# COMPACT_ATOMS: atom_id res chain seq x y z
N MET A 1 20.60 -13.52 14.90
CA MET A 1 19.85 -14.14 16.02
C MET A 1 18.81 -13.14 16.47
N SER A 2 17.53 -13.45 16.33
CA SER A 2 16.44 -12.56 16.75
C SER A 2 16.28 -12.67 18.26
N ASN A 3 16.39 -11.54 18.97
CA ASN A 3 16.30 -11.48 20.43
C ASN A 3 15.04 -10.69 20.80
N ILE A 4 14.17 -11.24 21.64
CA ILE A 4 12.90 -10.60 22.04
C ILE A 4 13.16 -9.25 22.74
N LEU A 5 14.33 -9.09 23.36
CA LEU A 5 14.76 -7.83 23.97
C LEU A 5 14.93 -6.69 22.96
N ASN A 6 15.24 -6.98 21.69
CA ASN A 6 15.38 -5.95 20.64
C ASN A 6 14.03 -5.36 20.19
N VAL A 7 12.91 -5.98 20.56
CA VAL A 7 11.57 -5.40 20.33
C VAL A 7 11.28 -4.30 21.35
N LEU A 8 11.75 -4.47 22.58
CA LEU A 8 11.51 -3.53 23.69
C LEU A 8 12.58 -2.43 23.79
N ASN A 9 13.77 -2.67 23.23
CA ASN A 9 14.82 -1.67 23.10
C ASN A 9 15.34 -1.65 21.64
N PRO A 10 14.62 -0.96 20.74
CA PRO A 10 15.03 -0.89 19.35
C PRO A 10 16.37 -0.15 19.23
N PRO A 11 17.21 -0.53 18.26
CA PRO A 11 18.46 0.19 18.00
C PRO A 11 18.17 1.66 17.64
N PRO A 12 19.13 2.56 17.95
CA PRO A 12 18.96 3.98 17.65
C PRO A 12 18.72 4.20 16.15
N SER A 13 17.91 5.22 15.83
CA SER A 13 17.62 5.59 14.45
C SER A 13 18.92 5.87 13.70
N ARG A 14 19.15 5.13 12.62
CA ARG A 14 20.23 5.38 11.66
C ARG A 14 19.64 5.76 10.32
N PRO A 15 20.34 6.53 9.47
CA PRO A 15 19.95 6.66 8.07
C PRO A 15 20.05 5.29 7.40
N LEU A 16 18.98 4.87 6.73
CA LEU A 16 18.99 3.70 5.86
C LEU A 16 19.44 4.11 4.46
N SER A 17 20.19 3.23 3.79
CA SER A 17 20.49 3.44 2.37
C SER A 17 19.27 3.11 1.50
N ASP A 18 19.23 3.63 0.28
CA ASP A 18 18.14 3.38 -0.68
C ASP A 18 17.92 1.88 -0.93
N GLU A 19 18.99 1.07 -0.87
CA GLU A 19 18.95 -0.37 -1.08
C GLU A 19 18.24 -1.12 0.06
N GLU A 20 18.44 -0.67 1.29
CA GLU A 20 17.77 -1.23 2.47
C GLU A 20 16.28 -0.86 2.50
N CYS A 21 15.93 0.28 1.90
CA CYS A 21 14.55 0.75 1.77
C CYS A 21 13.78 0.04 0.63
N LEU A 22 14.47 -0.45 -0.40
CA LEU A 22 13.87 -1.09 -1.58
C LEU A 22 12.79 -2.14 -1.24
N PRO A 23 13.04 -3.14 -0.36
CA PRO A 23 12.01 -4.13 -0.03
C PRO A 23 10.79 -3.51 0.66
N CYS A 24 11.00 -2.54 1.57
CA CYS A 24 9.91 -1.86 2.26
C CYS A 24 9.06 -1.04 1.29
N THR A 25 9.70 -0.26 0.41
CA THR A 25 9.00 0.55 -0.60
C THR A 25 8.28 -0.32 -1.63
N ALA A 26 8.86 -1.46 -2.01
CA ALA A 26 8.21 -2.42 -2.90
C ALA A 26 6.94 -3.01 -2.28
N VAL A 27 7.02 -3.48 -1.03
CA VAL A 27 5.83 -3.97 -0.30
C VAL A 27 4.80 -2.85 -0.13
N GLN A 28 5.22 -1.64 0.21
CA GLN A 28 4.31 -0.50 0.32
C GLN A 28 3.58 -0.23 -1.00
N SER A 29 4.30 -0.22 -2.13
CA SER A 29 3.68 -0.05 -3.46
C SER A 29 2.67 -1.15 -3.77
N ALA A 30 3.02 -2.41 -3.50
CA ALA A 30 2.14 -3.56 -3.74
C ALA A 30 0.87 -3.50 -2.89
N VAL A 31 1.00 -3.18 -1.60
CA VAL A 31 -0.15 -3.04 -0.69
C VAL A 31 -1.03 -1.85 -1.10
N CYS A 32 -0.43 -0.72 -1.45
CA CYS A 32 -1.16 0.46 -1.91
C CYS A 32 -1.93 0.20 -3.21
N LEU A 33 -1.31 -0.44 -4.21
CA LEU A 33 -1.95 -0.77 -5.47
C LEU A 33 -3.03 -1.85 -5.29
N GLY A 34 -2.74 -2.92 -4.54
CA GLY A 34 -3.69 -3.99 -4.27
C GLY A 34 -4.89 -3.52 -3.44
N GLY A 35 -4.64 -2.85 -2.32
CA GLY A 35 -5.67 -2.29 -1.45
C GLY A 35 -6.46 -1.17 -2.12
N GLY A 36 -5.77 -0.30 -2.85
CA GLY A 36 -6.41 0.75 -3.65
C GLY A 36 -7.32 0.18 -4.74
N GLY A 37 -6.85 -0.84 -5.47
CA GLY A 37 -7.65 -1.58 -6.44
C GLY A 37 -8.88 -2.26 -5.82
N TYR A 38 -8.72 -2.85 -4.63
CA TYR A 38 -9.83 -3.42 -3.88
C TYR A 38 -10.90 -2.37 -3.52
N PHE A 39 -10.50 -1.20 -3.01
CA PHE A 39 -11.44 -0.13 -2.67
C PHE A 39 -12.07 0.56 -3.88
N LEU A 40 -11.38 0.58 -5.03
CA LEU A 40 -11.95 1.04 -6.30
C LEU A 40 -13.03 0.08 -6.82
N SER A 41 -12.89 -1.20 -6.54
CA SER A 41 -13.85 -2.22 -6.95
C SER A 41 -15.19 -2.13 -6.19
N SER A 42 -16.17 -2.93 -6.62
CA SER A 42 -17.42 -3.11 -5.87
C SER A 42 -17.34 -4.21 -4.80
N LEU A 43 -16.23 -4.94 -4.72
CA LEU A 43 -16.05 -6.07 -3.80
C LEU A 43 -16.32 -5.72 -2.32
N PRO A 44 -15.82 -4.60 -1.75
CA PRO A 44 -16.07 -4.29 -0.34
C PRO A 44 -17.55 -4.00 -0.01
N PHE A 45 -18.38 -3.73 -1.03
CA PHE A 45 -19.80 -3.41 -0.83
C PHE A 45 -20.73 -4.53 -1.28
N LYS A 46 -20.20 -5.59 -1.91
CA LYS A 46 -21.01 -6.73 -2.35
C LYS A 46 -21.39 -7.58 -1.14
N GLY A 47 -22.69 -7.85 -1.01
CA GLY A 47 -23.20 -8.84 -0.06
C GLY A 47 -22.97 -10.28 -0.55
N LYS A 48 -23.45 -11.26 0.23
CA LYS A 48 -23.41 -12.69 -0.12
C LYS A 48 -24.03 -13.01 -1.49
N ASN A 49 -24.98 -12.18 -1.94
CA ASN A 49 -25.70 -12.34 -3.19
C ASN A 49 -25.00 -11.65 -4.38
N GLY A 50 -23.81 -11.06 -4.18
CA GLY A 50 -23.04 -10.38 -5.22
C GLY A 50 -23.58 -9.00 -5.63
N VAL A 51 -24.69 -8.56 -5.04
CA VAL A 51 -25.32 -7.25 -5.27
C VAL A 51 -24.88 -6.26 -4.18
N VAL A 52 -24.74 -5.00 -4.57
CA VAL A 52 -24.45 -3.89 -3.65
C VAL A 52 -25.76 -3.38 -3.06
N ASP A 53 -25.89 -3.47 -1.74
CA ASP A 53 -27.06 -2.95 -1.03
C ASP A 53 -26.87 -1.46 -0.70
N LEU A 54 -27.63 -0.61 -1.39
CA LEU A 54 -27.59 0.85 -1.24
C LEU A 54 -28.16 1.34 0.10
N LYS A 55 -28.97 0.53 0.78
CA LYS A 55 -29.50 0.86 2.12
C LYS A 55 -28.41 0.72 3.17
N LYS A 56 -27.53 -0.28 3.01
CA LYS A 56 -26.39 -0.51 3.90
C LYS A 56 -25.18 0.36 3.54
N HIS A 57 -24.95 0.58 2.25
CA HIS A 57 -23.83 1.35 1.74
C HIS A 57 -24.33 2.49 0.84
N PRO A 58 -24.66 3.66 1.41
CA PRO A 58 -25.15 4.80 0.61
C PRO A 58 -24.08 5.30 -0.37
N VAL A 59 -24.52 5.93 -1.46
CA VAL A 59 -23.65 6.32 -2.59
C VAL A 59 -22.51 7.25 -2.17
N TRP A 60 -22.75 8.17 -1.23
CA TRP A 60 -21.69 9.07 -0.74
C TRP A 60 -20.57 8.30 -0.03
N PHE A 61 -20.91 7.26 0.73
CA PHE A 61 -19.94 6.40 1.42
C PHE A 61 -19.13 5.59 0.42
N GLN A 62 -19.78 5.02 -0.60
CA GLN A 62 -19.09 4.31 -1.68
C GLN A 62 -18.12 5.23 -2.43
N ARG A 63 -18.52 6.48 -2.71
CA ARG A 63 -17.65 7.49 -3.34
C ARG A 63 -16.47 7.86 -2.44
N GLY A 64 -16.68 7.99 -1.14
CA GLY A 64 -15.61 8.26 -0.17
C GLY A 64 -14.56 7.15 -0.15
N VAL A 65 -14.97 5.89 -0.03
CA VAL A 65 -14.08 4.73 -0.05
C VAL A 65 -13.35 4.60 -1.38
N ARG A 66 -14.04 4.84 -2.51
CA ARG A 66 -13.39 4.88 -3.83
C ARG A 66 -12.37 6.01 -3.93
N GLY A 67 -12.65 7.18 -3.35
CA GLY A 67 -11.70 8.29 -3.27
C GLY A 67 -10.43 7.91 -2.51
N VAL A 68 -10.55 7.21 -1.39
CA VAL A 68 -9.40 6.63 -0.66
C VAL A 68 -8.67 5.61 -1.53
N GLY A 69 -9.40 4.77 -2.27
CA GLY A 69 -8.82 3.82 -3.22
C GLY A 69 -7.98 4.49 -4.30
N ILE A 70 -8.47 5.59 -4.91
CA ILE A 70 -7.71 6.40 -5.87
C ILE A 70 -6.44 6.94 -5.23
N GLY A 71 -6.54 7.50 -4.01
CA GLY A 71 -5.39 8.02 -3.27
C GLY A 71 -4.33 6.94 -3.01
N LEU A 72 -4.74 5.74 -2.63
CA LEU A 72 -3.85 4.61 -2.44
C LEU A 72 -3.19 4.16 -3.74
N VAL A 73 -3.93 4.09 -4.85
CA VAL A 73 -3.34 3.75 -6.15
C VAL A 73 -2.32 4.81 -6.58
N ALA A 74 -2.64 6.09 -6.43
CA ALA A 74 -1.71 7.18 -6.76
C ALA A 74 -0.43 7.10 -5.92
N LEU A 75 -0.56 6.89 -4.60
CA LEU A 75 0.58 6.69 -3.71
C LEU A 75 1.39 5.44 -4.10
N GLY A 76 0.71 4.34 -4.43
CA GLY A 76 1.34 3.10 -4.86
C GLY A 76 2.16 3.27 -6.14
N MET A 77 1.62 3.99 -7.13
CA MET A 77 2.34 4.33 -8.37
C MET A 77 3.55 5.23 -8.11
N TYR A 78 3.42 6.22 -7.22
CA TYR A 78 4.54 7.08 -6.84
C TYR A 78 5.69 6.26 -6.21
N ARG A 79 5.36 5.40 -5.23
CA ARG A 79 6.34 4.51 -4.59
C ARG A 79 6.94 3.49 -5.55
N LEU A 80 6.15 2.98 -6.50
CA LEU A 80 6.65 2.09 -7.54
C LEU A 80 7.71 2.80 -8.42
N GLY A 81 7.50 4.07 -8.72
CA GLY A 81 8.50 4.91 -9.40
C GLY A 81 9.83 4.96 -8.65
N GLU A 82 9.80 5.17 -7.34
CA GLU A 82 11.01 5.15 -6.50
C GLU A 82 11.73 3.78 -6.55
N VAL A 83 10.97 2.67 -6.49
CA VAL A 83 11.54 1.32 -6.61
C VAL A 83 12.25 1.13 -7.95
N VAL A 84 11.62 1.56 -9.04
CA VAL A 84 12.21 1.47 -10.39
C VAL A 84 13.48 2.32 -10.49
N GLN A 85 13.50 3.52 -9.91
CA GLN A 85 14.69 4.37 -9.90
C GLN A 85 15.85 3.74 -9.11
N ILE A 86 15.58 3.23 -7.91
CA ILE A 86 16.61 2.60 -7.07
C ILE A 86 17.14 1.32 -7.74
N TYR A 87 16.24 0.49 -8.28
CA TYR A 87 16.62 -0.74 -8.98
C TYR A 87 17.43 -0.44 -10.26
N GLY A 88 17.02 0.56 -11.04
CA GLY A 88 17.73 1.00 -12.23
C GLY A 88 19.15 1.48 -11.93
N LYS A 89 19.31 2.33 -10.89
CA LYS A 89 20.63 2.78 -10.44
C LYS A 89 21.53 1.62 -10.02
N LYS A 90 20.99 0.58 -9.39
CA LYS A 90 21.74 -0.59 -8.94
C LYS A 90 22.21 -1.50 -10.08
N HIS A 91 21.51 -1.52 -11.22
CA HIS A 91 21.79 -2.45 -12.32
C HIS A 91 22.53 -1.81 -13.51
N TRP A 92 22.48 -0.49 -13.65
CA TRP A 92 23.13 0.26 -14.74
C TRP A 92 24.39 1.04 -14.32
N LEU A 93 24.78 1.01 -13.04
CA LEU A 93 26.10 1.37 -12.51
C LEU A 93 26.79 0.10 -12.01
#